data_AF-A0A1B8A903-F1
#
_entry.id   AF-A0A1B8A903-F1
#
_cell.length_a   1.000
_cell.length_b   1.000
_cell.length_c   1.000
_cell.angle_alpha   90.00
_cell.angle_beta   90.00
_cell.angle_gamma   90.00
#
_symmetry.space_group_name_H-M   'P 1'
#
loop_
_entity.id
_entity.type
_entity.pdbx_description
1 polymer ?
#
loop_
_entity_poly.entity_id
_entity_poly.type
_entity_poly.pdbx_seq_one_letter_code
_entity_poly.pdbx_strand_id
1 'polypeptide(L)'
;MCQCAKAKGDHTIEGELGATVICPDCHLEESTFPEPDNAEQPGLISEKDVYVAFTGSPALLKVAEKHPNDQSIRKAVRKREKSHRGVKDLVNKYGILSVVATIRVLLDDRVFKCTDVARRRFPDLFPEEQVSNCEEGQGTATGHLSTKDMELLDGEHNQLNEETSDSGAGVLPNSRPGQTLRDCRLLPRPRQRLMLRLQLILEHACFSFGQREMQQTLDEWDHSCAEAISLQTWIDFFRNNKTFETEGNAKSLPNLLSSVGRIQNVIIHRLDLNFLQVNQLLLNAEEFIRLLDTPLYLEAVKPLRQRIEEVLLMANRDAASIHNEADGKIAGIEAQIERLKREEDGIKQHRDENLDNVRTSIERDIFAAMGEAKDALPDIGLAENR
;
A
#
# COMPACT_ATOMS: atom_id res chain seq x y z
N MET A 1 18.79 22.44 -0.36
CA MET A 1 20.10 22.97 0.05
C MET A 1 19.94 23.70 1.37
N CYS A 2 20.84 23.45 2.34
CA CYS A 2 20.83 24.16 3.62
C CYS A 2 21.20 25.65 3.40
N GLN A 3 20.52 26.57 4.09
CA GLN A 3 20.72 28.03 3.94
C GLN A 3 21.40 28.66 5.19
N CYS A 4 22.08 27.87 6.02
CA CYS A 4 22.73 28.35 7.23
C CYS A 4 23.94 29.25 6.90
N ALA A 5 24.01 30.42 7.53
CA ALA A 5 24.92 31.52 7.18
C ALA A 5 26.43 31.26 7.39
N LYS A 6 26.83 30.09 7.93
CA LYS A 6 28.23 29.74 8.20
C LYS A 6 28.93 28.94 7.09
N ALA A 7 28.24 28.51 6.03
CA ALA A 7 28.81 27.70 4.94
C ALA A 7 29.69 28.50 3.93
N LYS A 8 30.39 29.56 4.38
CA LYS A 8 31.34 30.33 3.55
C LYS A 8 32.73 30.48 4.20
N GLY A 9 33.04 29.68 5.22
CA GLY A 9 34.37 29.65 5.84
C GLY A 9 35.12 28.37 5.47
N ASP A 10 36.30 28.53 4.87
CA ASP A 10 37.22 27.47 4.45
C ASP A 10 37.51 26.46 5.58
N HIS A 11 36.94 25.27 5.47
CA HIS A 11 37.45 24.08 6.14
C HIS A 11 37.83 23.06 5.07
N THR A 12 39.09 23.13 4.64
CA THR A 12 39.76 22.05 3.92
C THR A 12 39.83 20.82 4.84
N ILE A 13 38.86 19.93 4.69
CA ILE A 13 38.96 18.55 5.17
C ILE A 13 39.09 17.69 3.92
N GLU A 14 40.28 17.16 3.70
CA GLU A 14 40.53 16.08 2.73
C GLU A 14 39.66 14.88 3.13
N GLY A 15 38.55 14.67 2.42
CA GLY A 15 37.59 13.59 2.68
C GLY A 15 37.23 12.87 1.38
N GLU A 16 37.29 11.54 1.42
CA GLU A 16 36.96 10.60 0.34
C GLU A 16 35.72 11.00 -0.49
N LEU A 17 35.85 10.83 -1.81
CA LEU A 17 34.75 10.96 -2.77
C LEU A 17 33.56 10.06 -2.35
N GLY A 18 32.52 10.66 -1.79
CA GLY A 18 31.26 9.98 -1.45
C GLY A 18 30.70 10.25 -0.05
N ALA A 19 31.38 11.02 0.80
CA ALA A 19 30.84 11.38 2.11
C ALA A 19 29.82 12.54 2.01
N THR A 20 28.53 12.26 2.24
CA THR A 20 27.52 13.29 2.51
C THR A 20 27.84 13.96 3.84
N VAL A 21 28.26 15.21 3.82
CA VAL A 21 28.43 16.02 5.03
C VAL A 21 27.06 16.52 5.46
N ILE A 22 26.68 16.22 6.71
CA ILE A 22 25.43 16.67 7.32
C ILE A 22 25.72 17.99 8.00
N CYS A 23 25.00 19.05 7.62
CA CYS A 23 25.16 20.34 8.29
C CYS A 23 24.79 20.18 9.78
N PRO A 24 25.68 20.53 10.72
CA PRO A 24 25.45 20.31 12.15
C PRO A 24 24.33 21.20 12.71
N ASP A 25 24.00 22.31 12.06
CA ASP A 25 22.98 23.26 12.53
C ASP A 25 21.55 22.92 12.05
N CYS A 26 21.41 22.38 10.84
CA CYS A 26 20.12 22.14 10.20
C CYS A 26 19.81 20.65 9.94
N HIS A 27 20.81 19.77 10.13
CA HIS A 27 20.80 18.33 9.81
C HIS A 27 20.31 17.98 8.40
N LEU A 28 20.38 18.94 7.46
CA LEU A 28 20.17 18.73 6.04
C LEU A 28 21.51 18.39 5.39
N GLU A 29 21.48 17.55 4.36
CA GLU A 29 22.66 17.20 3.55
C GLU A 29 23.20 18.47 2.88
N GLU A 30 24.50 18.72 3.07
CA GLU A 30 25.26 19.75 2.37
C GLU A 30 25.59 19.18 0.97
N SER A 31 25.05 19.81 -0.07
CA SER A 31 25.39 19.41 -1.44
C SER A 31 26.69 20.11 -1.82
N THR A 32 27.81 19.40 -1.78
CA THR A 32 29.06 19.81 -2.43
C THR A 32 29.01 19.61 -3.94
N PHE A 33 27.93 20.07 -4.58
CA PHE A 33 27.87 20.17 -6.03
C PHE A 33 28.06 21.64 -6.40
N PRO A 34 29.18 21.99 -7.07
CA PRO A 34 29.28 23.25 -7.80
C PRO A 34 28.11 23.34 -8.78
N GLU A 35 27.57 24.54 -9.00
CA GLU A 35 26.62 24.76 -10.09
C GLU A 35 27.14 24.13 -11.40
N PRO A 36 26.27 23.46 -12.17
CA PRO A 36 26.74 22.56 -13.21
C PRO A 36 27.07 23.35 -14.47
N ASP A 37 28.35 23.57 -14.72
CA ASP A 37 28.84 23.50 -16.09
C ASP A 37 28.90 22.02 -16.49
N ASN A 38 27.92 21.62 -17.31
CA ASN A 38 27.93 20.49 -18.25
C ASN A 38 28.78 19.27 -17.87
N ALA A 39 28.24 18.35 -17.06
CA ALA A 39 28.65 16.94 -17.09
C ALA A 39 27.52 16.03 -16.59
N GLU A 40 27.20 15.01 -17.39
CA GLU A 40 26.10 14.05 -17.22
C GLU A 40 26.15 13.29 -15.87
N GLN A 41 25.05 13.29 -15.12
CA GLN A 41 24.87 12.46 -13.91
C GLN A 41 24.47 11.02 -14.28
N PRO A 42 24.93 9.97 -13.56
CA PRO A 42 24.47 8.59 -13.78
C PRO A 42 23.03 8.42 -13.27
N GLY A 43 22.11 8.06 -14.17
CA GLY A 43 20.68 7.96 -13.89
C GLY A 43 20.29 6.94 -12.81
N LEU A 44 19.07 7.09 -12.26
CA LEU A 44 18.45 6.12 -11.36
C LEU A 44 18.26 4.76 -12.05
N ILE A 45 18.42 3.65 -11.31
CA ILE A 45 18.12 2.30 -11.82
C ILE A 45 16.62 2.13 -12.03
N SER A 46 16.22 1.74 -13.24
CA SER A 46 14.81 1.50 -13.60
C SER A 46 14.31 0.22 -12.93
N GLU A 47 13.27 0.33 -12.07
CA GLU A 47 12.60 -0.85 -11.49
C GLU A 47 12.03 -1.78 -12.57
N LYS A 48 11.57 -1.20 -13.69
CA LYS A 48 11.05 -1.92 -14.86
C LYS A 48 12.14 -2.76 -15.52
N ASP A 49 13.32 -2.19 -15.71
CA ASP A 49 14.45 -2.91 -16.32
C ASP A 49 14.94 -4.03 -15.40
N VAL A 50 14.94 -3.80 -14.08
CA VAL A 50 15.24 -4.85 -13.10
C VAL A 50 14.17 -5.94 -13.14
N TYR A 51 12.89 -5.60 -13.21
CA TYR A 51 11.82 -6.59 -13.33
C TYR A 51 11.96 -7.43 -14.60
N VAL A 52 12.04 -6.81 -15.78
CA VAL A 52 12.24 -7.51 -17.06
C VAL A 52 13.50 -8.37 -17.00
N ALA A 53 14.58 -7.77 -16.52
CA ALA A 53 15.84 -8.47 -16.40
C ALA A 53 15.73 -9.64 -15.45
N PHE A 54 14.85 -9.67 -14.43
CA PHE A 54 14.70 -10.70 -13.37
C PHE A 54 13.49 -11.65 -13.45
N THR A 55 12.55 -11.39 -14.33
CA THR A 55 11.39 -12.25 -14.60
C THR A 55 11.83 -13.63 -15.13
N GLY A 56 11.14 -14.68 -14.68
CA GLY A 56 11.45 -16.07 -15.03
C GLY A 56 12.70 -16.66 -14.38
N SER A 57 13.31 -15.99 -13.39
CA SER A 57 14.46 -16.51 -12.64
C SER A 57 14.07 -17.60 -11.64
N PRO A 58 14.46 -18.89 -11.82
CA PRO A 58 14.12 -19.94 -10.86
C PRO A 58 14.85 -19.75 -9.52
N ALA A 59 16.03 -19.12 -9.56
CA ALA A 59 16.80 -18.82 -8.36
C ALA A 59 16.16 -17.68 -7.54
N LEU A 60 15.58 -16.68 -8.22
CA LEU A 60 14.90 -15.59 -7.54
C LEU A 60 13.52 -16.02 -7.02
N LEU A 61 12.78 -16.85 -7.76
CA LEU A 61 11.52 -17.43 -7.31
C LEU A 61 11.69 -18.26 -6.02
N LYS A 62 12.73 -19.09 -5.95
CA LYS A 62 13.10 -19.83 -4.72
C LYS A 62 13.47 -18.91 -3.55
N VAL A 63 14.06 -17.75 -3.84
CA VAL A 63 14.37 -16.72 -2.83
C VAL A 63 13.13 -15.92 -2.46
N ALA A 64 12.12 -15.85 -3.32
CA ALA A 64 10.84 -15.24 -3.01
C ALA A 64 10.01 -16.17 -2.11
N GLU A 65 10.06 -17.49 -2.32
CA GLU A 65 9.35 -18.51 -1.52
C GLU A 65 9.88 -18.65 -0.09
N LYS A 66 11.17 -18.40 0.14
CA LYS A 66 11.81 -18.39 1.47
C LYS A 66 11.98 -16.94 1.92
N HIS A 67 11.95 -16.62 3.21
CA HIS A 67 12.13 -15.24 3.68
C HIS A 67 13.37 -14.57 3.04
N PRO A 68 13.19 -13.51 2.21
CA PRO A 68 14.27 -12.95 1.41
C PRO A 68 15.24 -12.15 2.29
N ASN A 69 16.55 -12.40 2.14
CA ASN A 69 17.61 -11.63 2.81
C ASN A 69 18.65 -11.15 1.79
N ASP A 70 19.47 -10.16 2.13
CA ASP A 70 20.46 -9.57 1.19
C ASP A 70 21.35 -10.63 0.56
N GLN A 71 21.74 -11.63 1.35
CA GLN A 71 22.71 -12.62 0.97
C GLN A 71 22.12 -13.64 -0.01
N SER A 72 20.85 -14.03 0.16
CA SER A 72 20.14 -14.91 -0.76
C SER A 72 19.81 -14.20 -2.08
N ILE A 73 19.43 -12.93 -2.03
CA ILE A 73 19.21 -12.09 -3.23
C ILE A 73 20.53 -11.90 -3.99
N ARG A 74 21.63 -11.54 -3.32
CA ARG A 74 22.97 -11.41 -3.94
C ARG A 74 23.41 -12.70 -4.64
N LYS A 75 23.18 -13.86 -4.02
CA LYS A 75 23.47 -15.16 -4.64
C LYS A 75 22.61 -15.40 -5.90
N ALA A 76 21.34 -15.03 -5.87
CA ALA A 76 20.45 -15.13 -7.03
C ALA A 76 20.88 -14.19 -8.18
N VAL A 77 21.29 -12.95 -7.87
CA VAL A 77 21.83 -11.98 -8.82
C VAL A 77 23.07 -12.53 -9.51
N ARG A 78 24.10 -12.94 -8.75
CA ARG A 78 25.34 -13.51 -9.29
C ARG A 78 25.11 -14.76 -10.12
N LYS A 79 24.14 -15.59 -9.74
CA LYS A 79 23.80 -16.80 -10.50
C LYS A 79 23.21 -16.44 -11.86
N ARG A 80 22.37 -15.41 -11.93
CA ARG A 80 21.69 -15.03 -13.16
C ARG A 80 22.49 -14.08 -14.05
N GLU A 81 23.41 -13.32 -13.46
CA GLU A 81 24.42 -12.54 -14.18
C GLU A 81 25.28 -13.41 -15.11
N LYS A 82 25.57 -14.67 -14.72
CA LYS A 82 26.31 -15.63 -15.55
C LYS A 82 25.57 -16.04 -16.83
N SER A 83 24.25 -15.97 -16.84
CA SER A 83 23.41 -16.47 -17.93
C SER A 83 22.60 -15.40 -18.66
N HIS A 84 22.48 -14.19 -18.10
CA HIS A 84 21.60 -13.13 -18.64
C HIS A 84 22.37 -11.82 -18.82
N ARG A 85 22.61 -11.43 -20.08
CA ARG A 85 23.38 -10.23 -20.44
C ARG A 85 22.80 -8.96 -19.83
N GLY A 86 21.48 -8.78 -19.85
CA GLY A 86 20.83 -7.61 -19.25
C GLY A 86 21.05 -7.47 -17.72
N VAL A 87 21.29 -8.58 -17.00
CA VAL A 87 21.64 -8.51 -15.58
C VAL A 87 23.09 -8.06 -15.40
N LYS A 88 24.00 -8.55 -16.26
CA LYS A 88 25.39 -8.12 -16.28
C LYS A 88 25.52 -6.63 -16.58
N ASP A 89 24.73 -6.13 -17.53
CA ASP A 89 24.72 -4.72 -17.89
C ASP A 89 24.16 -3.84 -16.75
N LEU A 90 23.10 -4.28 -16.07
CA LEU A 90 22.57 -3.60 -14.88
C LEU A 90 23.57 -3.57 -13.72
N VAL A 91 24.27 -4.68 -13.45
CA VAL A 91 25.27 -4.77 -12.38
C VAL A 91 26.49 -3.91 -12.69
N ASN A 92 26.95 -3.89 -13.95
CA ASN A 92 28.06 -3.05 -14.39
C ASN A 92 27.71 -1.55 -14.35
N LYS A 93 26.47 -1.20 -14.68
CA LYS A 93 26.04 0.21 -14.77
C LYS A 93 25.68 0.83 -13.42
N TYR A 94 25.08 0.06 -12.50
CA TYR A 94 24.52 0.59 -11.26
C TYR A 94 25.13 -0.02 -9.99
N GLY A 95 25.94 -1.06 -10.12
CA GLY A 95 26.51 -1.81 -9.00
C GLY A 95 25.55 -2.85 -8.42
N ILE A 96 26.13 -3.95 -7.92
CA ILE A 96 25.36 -5.08 -7.38
C ILE A 96 24.49 -4.69 -6.17
N LEU A 97 24.92 -3.73 -5.36
CA LEU A 97 24.18 -3.29 -4.16
C LEU A 97 22.87 -2.59 -4.54
N SER A 98 22.92 -1.71 -5.53
CA SER A 98 21.75 -1.00 -6.06
C SER A 98 20.75 -1.97 -6.67
N VAL A 99 21.22 -2.93 -7.47
CA VAL A 99 20.37 -3.99 -8.06
C VAL A 99 19.72 -4.84 -6.96
N VAL A 100 20.44 -5.21 -5.91
CA VAL A 100 19.90 -5.99 -4.78
C VAL A 100 18.85 -5.21 -4.00
N ALA A 101 19.07 -3.92 -3.77
CA ALA A 101 18.11 -3.05 -3.10
C ALA A 101 16.82 -2.90 -3.91
N THR A 102 16.90 -2.72 -5.24
CA THR A 102 15.72 -2.66 -6.10
C THR A 102 14.97 -4.00 -6.14
N ILE A 103 15.68 -5.13 -6.25
CA ILE A 103 15.06 -6.46 -6.22
C ILE A 103 14.35 -6.72 -4.89
N ARG A 104 14.88 -6.23 -3.77
CA ARG A 104 14.22 -6.33 -2.47
C ARG A 104 12.86 -5.66 -2.47
N VAL A 105 12.79 -4.41 -2.92
CA VAL A 105 11.53 -3.65 -3.00
C VAL A 105 10.51 -4.42 -3.84
N LEU A 106 10.93 -4.92 -5.01
CA LEU A 106 10.05 -5.71 -5.89
C LEU A 106 9.62 -7.07 -5.30
N LEU A 107 10.45 -7.70 -4.46
CA LEU A 107 10.10 -8.93 -3.76
C LEU A 107 9.12 -8.68 -2.60
N ASP A 108 9.33 -7.61 -1.82
CA ASP A 108 8.45 -7.19 -0.74
C ASP A 108 7.06 -6.86 -1.27
N ASP A 109 7.01 -6.20 -2.42
CA ASP A 109 5.79 -5.87 -3.15
C ASP A 109 5.19 -7.06 -3.92
N ARG A 110 5.73 -8.28 -3.77
CA ARG A 110 5.28 -9.54 -4.41
C ARG A 110 5.19 -9.49 -5.94
N VAL A 111 5.91 -8.57 -6.59
CA VAL A 111 5.85 -8.31 -8.03
C VAL A 111 6.30 -9.53 -8.85
N PHE A 112 7.26 -10.31 -8.35
CA PHE A 112 7.71 -11.54 -9.02
C PHE A 112 6.82 -12.77 -8.79
N LYS A 113 5.88 -12.70 -7.84
CA LYS A 113 4.99 -13.84 -7.49
C LYS A 113 3.60 -13.70 -8.10
N CYS A 114 3.10 -12.48 -8.25
CA CYS A 114 1.75 -12.22 -8.72
C CYS A 114 1.80 -11.41 -10.02
N THR A 115 1.38 -12.03 -11.11
CA THR A 115 1.31 -11.39 -12.44
C THR A 115 0.40 -10.16 -12.42
N ASP A 116 -0.68 -10.16 -11.64
CA ASP A 116 -1.57 -8.99 -11.53
C ASP A 116 -0.91 -7.81 -10.80
N VAL A 117 -0.06 -8.08 -9.80
CA VAL A 117 0.70 -7.03 -9.12
C VAL A 117 1.79 -6.47 -10.05
N ALA A 118 2.44 -7.32 -10.83
CA ALA A 118 3.36 -6.87 -11.87
C ALA A 118 2.67 -6.07 -12.98
N ARG A 119 1.45 -6.46 -13.40
CA ARG A 119 0.62 -5.73 -14.36
C ARG A 119 0.26 -4.34 -13.88
N ARG A 120 -0.18 -4.21 -12.62
CA ARG A 120 -0.49 -2.89 -12.04
C ARG A 120 0.75 -1.99 -11.91
N ARG A 121 1.93 -2.57 -11.67
CA ARG A 121 3.17 -1.82 -11.46
C ARG A 121 3.92 -1.49 -12.75
N PHE A 122 3.80 -2.31 -13.78
CA PHE A 122 4.39 -2.10 -15.10
C PHE A 122 3.37 -2.38 -16.22
N PRO A 123 2.34 -1.53 -16.39
CA PRO A 123 1.27 -1.74 -17.37
C PRO A 123 1.81 -1.94 -18.80
N ASP A 124 2.83 -1.18 -19.19
CA ASP A 124 3.44 -1.25 -20.53
C ASP A 124 4.09 -2.61 -20.87
N LEU A 125 4.38 -3.46 -19.87
CA LEU A 125 4.96 -4.79 -20.11
C LEU A 125 3.91 -5.84 -20.46
N PHE A 126 2.63 -5.51 -20.33
CA PHE A 126 1.52 -6.43 -20.55
C PHE A 126 0.48 -5.75 -21.47
N PRO A 127 0.66 -5.85 -22.81
CA PRO A 127 -0.36 -5.42 -23.75
C PRO A 127 -1.68 -6.15 -23.47
N GLU A 128 -2.80 -5.44 -23.52
CA GLU A 128 -4.15 -5.99 -23.37
C GLU A 128 -4.48 -6.91 -24.54
N GLU A 129 -4.01 -8.15 -24.50
CA GLU A 129 -4.58 -9.23 -25.27
C GLU A 129 -4.30 -10.58 -24.60
N GLN A 130 -5.40 -11.33 -24.42
CA GLN A 130 -5.51 -12.70 -23.93
C GLN A 130 -5.70 -12.89 -22.42
N VAL A 131 -6.99 -12.95 -22.08
CA VAL A 131 -7.57 -13.69 -20.96
C VAL A 131 -6.97 -15.10 -20.94
N SER A 132 -6.21 -15.41 -19.89
CA SER A 132 -5.96 -16.78 -19.47
C SER A 132 -6.28 -16.86 -18.00
N ASN A 133 -7.45 -17.46 -17.72
CA ASN A 133 -7.87 -17.83 -16.39
C ASN A 133 -6.85 -18.82 -15.84
N CYS A 134 -6.16 -18.46 -14.75
CA CYS A 134 -5.48 -19.47 -13.94
C CYS A 134 -6.50 -20.06 -12.96
N GLU A 135 -6.86 -21.30 -13.27
CA GLU A 135 -7.69 -22.19 -12.48
C GLU A 135 -7.23 -22.27 -11.02
N GLU A 136 -8.21 -22.30 -10.11
CA GLU A 136 -8.05 -22.72 -8.73
C GLU A 136 -7.48 -24.16 -8.72
N GLY A 137 -6.27 -24.31 -8.22
CA GLY A 137 -5.66 -25.62 -7.98
C GLY A 137 -6.34 -26.33 -6.81
N GLN A 138 -7.45 -27.01 -7.09
CA GLN A 138 -7.86 -28.21 -6.37
C GLN A 138 -6.83 -29.31 -6.65
N GLY A 139 -6.08 -29.72 -5.62
CA GLY A 139 -5.27 -30.92 -5.68
C GLY A 139 -6.14 -32.16 -5.49
N THR A 140 -6.34 -32.94 -6.55
CA THR A 140 -6.78 -34.33 -6.46
C THR A 140 -5.57 -35.26 -6.46
N ALA A 141 -5.52 -36.18 -5.49
CA ALA A 141 -4.84 -37.46 -5.63
C ALA A 141 -5.57 -38.50 -4.77
N THR A 142 -6.24 -39.41 -5.45
CA THR A 142 -7.08 -40.51 -4.98
C THR A 142 -6.25 -41.74 -4.57
N GLY A 143 -6.71 -42.50 -3.56
CA GLY A 143 -6.32 -43.90 -3.33
C GLY A 143 -6.33 -44.32 -1.84
N HIS A 144 -7.47 -44.58 -1.19
CA HIS A 144 -8.24 -45.85 -1.08
C HIS A 144 -7.97 -46.67 0.21
N LEU A 145 -9.08 -46.98 0.92
CA LEU A 145 -9.36 -48.03 1.94
C LEU A 145 -9.05 -47.87 3.46
N SER A 146 -10.15 -47.65 4.21
CA SER A 146 -10.80 -48.63 5.12
C SER A 146 -10.83 -48.36 6.64
N THR A 147 -12.07 -48.18 7.13
CA THR A 147 -12.71 -48.68 8.37
C THR A 147 -12.24 -48.26 9.78
N LYS A 148 -13.26 -47.79 10.55
CA LYS A 148 -13.48 -47.94 12.02
C LYS A 148 -12.57 -47.08 12.92
N ASP A 149 -12.98 -46.47 14.03
CA ASP A 149 -14.15 -46.58 14.92
C ASP A 149 -14.45 -45.22 15.60
N MET A 150 -15.63 -45.13 16.22
CA MET A 150 -16.07 -44.15 17.22
C MET A 150 -15.05 -43.93 18.35
N GLU A 151 -14.93 -42.68 18.84
CA GLU A 151 -15.22 -42.39 20.26
C GLU A 151 -15.37 -40.89 20.54
N LEU A 152 -16.48 -40.58 21.21
CA LEU A 152 -16.80 -39.34 21.91
C LEU A 152 -15.73 -39.01 22.96
N LEU A 153 -15.47 -37.73 23.21
CA LEU A 153 -15.56 -37.18 24.56
C LEU A 153 -15.93 -35.69 24.53
N ASP A 154 -16.75 -35.39 25.51
CA ASP A 154 -17.64 -34.26 25.75
C ASP A 154 -16.92 -33.07 26.42
N GLY A 155 -17.55 -31.89 26.43
CA GLY A 155 -17.04 -30.72 27.14
C GLY A 155 -17.67 -29.36 26.82
N GLU A 156 -19.00 -29.27 26.91
CA GLU A 156 -19.84 -28.14 27.41
C GLU A 156 -19.38 -26.68 27.20
N HIS A 157 -20.08 -25.92 26.34
CA HIS A 157 -21.21 -25.01 26.65
C HIS A 157 -20.84 -23.63 27.26
N ASN A 158 -21.16 -22.55 26.52
CA ASN A 158 -22.36 -21.78 26.86
C ASN A 158 -22.89 -20.91 25.71
N GLN A 159 -24.21 -20.98 25.58
CA GLN A 159 -25.09 -20.35 24.62
C GLN A 159 -25.31 -18.86 24.93
N LEU A 160 -25.56 -18.09 23.87
CA LEU A 160 -26.59 -17.05 23.91
C LEU A 160 -27.23 -17.00 22.51
N ASN A 161 -28.43 -17.58 22.41
CA ASN A 161 -29.34 -17.39 21.30
C ASN A 161 -30.09 -16.07 21.51
N GLU A 162 -30.29 -15.31 20.44
CA GLU A 162 -31.63 -14.85 20.10
C GLU A 162 -31.75 -14.67 18.59
N GLU A 163 -32.89 -15.13 18.09
CA GLU A 163 -33.21 -15.46 16.72
C GLU A 163 -33.55 -14.22 15.89
N THR A 164 -33.21 -14.24 14.60
CA THR A 164 -34.17 -13.82 13.57
C THR A 164 -33.81 -14.48 12.25
N SER A 165 -34.64 -15.44 11.84
CA SER A 165 -34.66 -15.96 10.48
C SER A 165 -35.14 -14.88 9.52
N ASP A 166 -34.35 -14.57 8.51
CA ASP A 166 -34.90 -14.21 7.19
C ASP A 166 -33.98 -14.70 6.08
N SER A 167 -34.55 -15.53 5.19
CA SER A 167 -33.91 -16.03 3.99
C SER A 167 -34.21 -15.06 2.85
N GLY A 168 -33.19 -14.38 2.33
CA GLY A 168 -33.35 -13.50 1.19
C GLY A 168 -32.03 -13.31 0.45
N ALA A 169 -31.99 -13.91 -0.75
CA ALA A 169 -31.14 -13.65 -1.91
C ALA A 169 -29.97 -12.64 -1.78
N GLY A 170 -28.81 -13.09 -2.22
CA GLY A 170 -27.60 -12.30 -2.39
C GLY A 170 -27.83 -10.98 -3.12
N VAL A 171 -27.51 -9.89 -2.42
CA VAL A 171 -27.15 -8.61 -3.00
C VAL A 171 -25.77 -8.29 -2.46
N LEU A 172 -24.76 -8.45 -3.32
CA LEU A 172 -23.43 -7.88 -3.11
C LEU A 172 -23.59 -6.37 -2.85
N PRO A 173 -23.16 -5.83 -1.70
CA PRO A 173 -22.99 -4.39 -1.58
C PRO A 173 -21.70 -4.02 -2.31
N ASN A 174 -21.74 -3.94 -3.64
CA ASN A 174 -20.75 -3.23 -4.43
C ASN A 174 -21.04 -1.73 -4.31
N SER A 175 -20.68 -1.18 -3.18
CA SER A 175 -20.47 0.25 -2.98
C SER A 175 -19.45 0.35 -1.87
N ARG A 176 -18.18 0.06 -2.19
CA ARG A 176 -17.11 0.52 -1.31
C ARG A 176 -17.15 2.04 -1.37
N PRO A 177 -17.48 2.73 -0.26
CA PRO A 177 -17.36 4.18 -0.21
C PRO A 177 -15.92 4.52 -0.56
N GLY A 178 -15.73 5.48 -1.46
CA GLY A 178 -14.44 5.87 -1.99
C GLY A 178 -13.36 5.90 -0.91
N GLN A 179 -12.22 5.32 -1.24
CA GLN A 179 -11.04 5.22 -0.39
C GLN A 179 -10.59 6.64 0.01
N THR A 180 -11.21 7.21 1.04
CA THR A 180 -10.77 8.50 1.58
C THR A 180 -9.33 8.32 2.06
N LEU A 181 -8.55 9.40 2.00
CA LEU A 181 -7.13 9.45 2.41
C LEU A 181 -6.85 8.95 3.85
N ARG A 182 -7.90 8.60 4.61
CA ARG A 182 -7.83 7.79 5.84
C ARG A 182 -6.97 6.53 5.68
N ASP A 183 -6.91 5.95 4.47
CA ASP A 183 -6.13 4.74 4.20
C ASP A 183 -4.74 5.00 3.63
N CYS A 184 -4.41 6.25 3.28
CA CYS A 184 -3.08 6.59 2.82
C CYS A 184 -2.10 6.64 4.00
N ARG A 185 -1.01 5.89 3.87
CA ARG A 185 0.01 5.73 4.91
C ARG A 185 1.24 6.53 4.57
N LEU A 186 1.90 7.06 5.59
CA LEU A 186 3.21 7.67 5.42
C LEU A 186 4.25 6.60 5.08
N LEU A 187 5.00 6.88 4.02
CA LEU A 187 6.13 6.05 3.62
C LEU A 187 7.12 5.87 4.80
N PRO A 188 7.78 4.70 4.90
CA PRO A 188 8.61 4.37 6.07
C PRO A 188 9.70 5.41 6.37
N ARG A 189 10.37 5.96 5.35
CA ARG A 189 11.49 6.90 5.52
C ARG A 189 11.05 8.27 6.06
N PRO A 190 10.08 8.99 5.45
CA PRO A 190 9.54 10.22 6.02
C PRO A 190 8.96 10.04 7.42
N ARG A 191 8.23 8.94 7.65
CA ARG A 191 7.65 8.59 8.95
C ARG A 191 8.72 8.52 10.04
N GLN A 192 9.75 7.73 9.82
CA GLN A 192 10.82 7.54 10.82
C GLN A 192 11.57 8.84 11.11
N ARG A 193 11.90 9.63 10.08
CA ARG A 193 12.58 10.92 10.27
C ARG A 193 11.73 11.91 11.06
N LEU A 194 10.43 11.97 10.78
CA LEU A 194 9.51 12.84 11.51
C LEU A 194 9.41 12.42 12.99
N MET A 195 9.18 11.13 13.25
CA MET A 195 9.03 10.64 14.62
C MET A 195 10.32 10.82 15.42
N LEU A 196 11.49 10.49 14.85
CA LEU A 196 12.78 10.71 15.51
C LEU A 196 13.01 12.18 15.87
N ARG A 197 12.66 13.10 14.97
CA ARG A 197 12.78 14.54 15.22
C ARG A 197 11.84 15.01 16.32
N LEU A 198 10.61 14.49 16.37
CA LEU A 198 9.67 14.78 17.46
C LEU A 198 10.18 14.23 18.79
N GLN A 199 10.66 12.99 18.84
CA GLN A 199 11.22 12.40 20.06
C GLN A 199 12.35 13.27 20.61
N LEU A 200 13.29 13.69 19.75
CA LEU A 200 14.39 14.56 20.15
C LEU A 200 13.89 15.88 20.75
N ILE A 201 12.98 16.57 20.05
CA ILE A 201 12.43 17.84 20.57
C ILE A 201 11.74 17.65 21.93
N LEU A 202 11.00 16.55 22.08
CA LEU A 202 10.28 16.25 23.32
C LEU A 202 11.23 15.91 24.47
N GLU A 203 12.28 15.13 24.24
CA GLU A 203 13.30 14.81 25.25
C GLU A 203 14.03 16.08 25.71
N HIS A 204 14.38 16.97 24.79
CA HIS A 204 14.97 18.28 25.12
C HIS A 204 14.00 19.21 25.87
N ALA A 205 12.71 19.19 25.53
CA ALA A 205 11.69 19.93 26.26
C ALA A 205 11.53 19.41 27.69
N CYS A 206 11.45 18.09 27.88
CA CYS A 206 11.38 17.46 29.18
C CYS A 206 12.62 17.76 30.04
N PHE A 207 13.82 17.68 29.46
CA PHE A 207 15.06 17.99 30.17
C PHE A 207 15.11 19.46 30.61
N SER A 208 14.75 20.38 29.72
CA SER A 208 14.69 21.81 30.05
C SER A 208 13.68 22.13 31.15
N PHE A 209 12.53 21.46 31.16
CA PHE A 209 11.58 21.52 32.27
C PHE A 209 12.20 20.95 33.55
N GLY A 210 12.85 19.79 33.43
CA GLY A 210 13.48 19.11 34.56
C GLY A 210 14.52 19.96 35.29
N GLN A 211 15.34 20.69 34.53
CA GLN A 211 16.33 21.62 35.08
C GLN A 211 15.71 22.76 35.87
N ARG A 212 14.48 23.18 35.53
CA ARG A 212 13.80 24.26 36.22
C ARG A 212 13.03 23.79 37.45
N GLU A 213 12.26 22.72 37.30
CA GLU A 213 11.26 22.32 38.30
C GLU A 213 11.69 21.13 39.18
N MET A 214 12.71 20.36 38.77
CA MET A 214 13.05 19.07 39.41
C MET A 214 14.54 18.71 39.29
N GLN A 215 15.40 19.69 39.56
CA GLN A 215 16.85 19.52 39.53
C GLN A 215 17.33 18.39 40.47
N GLN A 216 16.75 18.25 41.66
CA GLN A 216 17.12 17.18 42.60
C GLN A 216 16.92 15.78 42.00
N THR A 217 15.82 15.56 41.28
CA THR A 217 15.56 14.28 40.60
C THR A 217 16.55 14.06 39.46
N LEU A 218 16.90 15.11 38.71
CA LEU A 218 17.91 15.01 37.66
C LEU A 218 19.30 14.65 38.22
N ASP A 219 19.65 15.20 39.38
CA ASP A 219 20.92 14.89 40.06
C ASP A 219 20.94 13.42 40.53
N GLU A 220 19.81 12.88 41.00
CA GLU A 220 19.66 11.46 41.35
C GLU A 220 19.77 10.53 40.13
N TRP A 221 19.35 11.00 38.96
CA TRP A 221 19.45 10.24 37.72
C TRP A 221 20.85 10.26 37.09
N ASP A 222 21.77 11.11 37.60
CA ASP A 222 23.15 11.25 37.11
C ASP A 222 23.25 11.46 35.58
N HIS A 223 22.29 12.20 35.03
CA HIS A 223 22.18 12.45 33.60
C HIS A 223 22.49 13.91 33.28
N SER A 224 23.53 14.14 32.49
CA SER A 224 24.06 15.47 32.17
C SER A 224 23.42 16.13 30.94
N CYS A 225 22.66 15.39 30.13
CA CYS A 225 22.05 15.90 28.91
C CYS A 225 20.68 15.27 28.61
N ALA A 226 19.94 15.90 27.71
CA ALA A 226 18.59 15.47 27.33
C ALA A 226 18.59 14.09 26.66
N GLU A 227 19.61 13.80 25.86
CA GLU A 227 19.76 12.56 25.08
C GLU A 227 20.06 11.34 25.95
N ALA A 228 20.48 11.55 27.21
CA ALA A 228 20.72 10.48 28.15
C ALA A 228 19.43 9.90 28.75
N ILE A 229 18.30 10.62 28.66
CA ILE A 229 17.02 10.23 29.26
C ILE A 229 16.01 9.97 28.16
N SER A 230 15.54 8.72 28.08
CA SER A 230 14.55 8.34 27.07
C SER A 230 13.21 9.02 27.31
N LEU A 231 12.47 9.31 26.24
CA LEU A 231 11.12 9.83 26.33
C LEU A 231 10.20 8.97 27.22
N GLN A 232 10.29 7.63 27.14
CA GLN A 232 9.49 6.74 28.00
C GLN A 232 9.77 6.95 29.49
N THR A 233 11.04 7.16 29.87
CA THR A 233 11.44 7.44 31.26
C THR A 233 10.73 8.69 31.79
N TRP A 234 10.72 9.76 30.98
CA TRP A 234 9.97 10.98 31.31
C TRP A 234 8.47 10.72 31.47
N ILE A 235 7.87 9.99 30.54
CA ILE A 235 6.44 9.68 30.56
C ILE A 235 6.05 8.88 31.80
N ASP A 236 6.84 7.88 32.18
CA ASP A 236 6.57 7.06 33.37
C ASP A 236 6.74 7.88 34.66
N PHE A 237 7.76 8.74 34.72
CA PHE A 237 7.96 9.66 35.83
C PHE A 237 6.76 10.61 36.00
N PHE A 238 6.32 11.27 34.93
CA PHE A 238 5.20 12.22 34.98
C PHE A 238 3.87 11.56 35.32
N ARG A 239 3.69 10.28 34.93
CA ARG A 239 2.52 9.50 35.31
C ARG A 239 2.46 9.25 36.82
N ASN A 240 3.62 9.11 37.46
CA ASN A 240 3.71 8.78 38.89
C ASN A 240 3.69 10.02 39.80
N ASN A 241 4.23 11.15 39.34
CA ASN A 241 4.46 12.32 40.20
C ASN A 241 3.36 13.40 40.20
N LYS A 242 2.25 13.18 39.49
CA LYS A 242 1.10 14.11 39.41
C LYS A 242 1.45 15.57 39.07
N THR A 243 2.67 15.85 38.61
CA THR A 243 3.23 17.20 38.46
C THR A 243 2.40 18.06 37.50
N PHE A 244 1.75 17.43 36.53
CA PHE A 244 0.90 18.11 35.54
C PHE A 244 -0.60 17.91 35.79
N GLU A 245 -1.00 17.17 36.83
CA GLU A 245 -2.40 16.87 37.09
C GLU A 245 -3.10 18.08 37.71
N THR A 246 -4.12 18.58 37.02
CA THR A 246 -5.02 19.65 37.46
C THR A 246 -6.46 19.15 37.34
N GLU A 247 -7.40 19.79 38.04
CA GLU A 247 -8.83 19.43 37.95
C GLU A 247 -9.35 19.46 36.50
N GLY A 248 -8.80 20.34 35.66
CA GLY A 248 -9.20 20.49 34.26
C GLY A 248 -8.65 19.43 33.30
N ASN A 249 -7.54 18.76 33.63
CA ASN A 249 -6.85 17.82 32.72
C ASN A 249 -6.68 16.40 33.26
N ALA A 250 -7.11 16.10 34.50
CA ALA A 250 -6.91 14.79 35.14
C ALA A 250 -7.40 13.60 34.28
N LYS A 251 -8.47 13.79 33.51
CA LYS A 251 -9.01 12.74 32.61
C LYS A 251 -8.26 12.61 31.28
N SER A 252 -7.69 13.70 30.77
CA SER A 252 -7.04 13.73 29.44
C SER A 252 -5.53 13.52 29.51
N LEU A 253 -4.88 13.89 30.61
CA LEU A 253 -3.44 13.78 30.81
C LEU A 253 -2.90 12.35 30.63
N PRO A 254 -3.52 11.28 31.16
CA PRO A 254 -3.04 9.92 30.91
C PRO A 254 -3.05 9.54 29.42
N ASN A 255 -4.08 9.98 28.69
CA ASN A 255 -4.20 9.74 27.25
C ASN A 255 -3.14 10.53 26.47
N LEU A 256 -2.86 11.77 26.88
CA LEU A 256 -1.82 12.60 26.32
C LEU A 256 -0.44 11.94 26.49
N LEU A 257 -0.10 11.57 27.73
CA LEU A 257 1.17 10.91 28.06
C LEU A 257 1.33 9.58 27.31
N SER A 258 0.26 8.78 27.23
CA SER A 258 0.25 7.53 26.45
C SER A 258 0.46 7.80 24.95
N SER A 259 -0.17 8.84 24.41
CA SER A 259 0.03 9.23 23.02
C SER A 259 1.45 9.71 22.72
N VAL A 260 2.07 10.45 23.64
CA VAL A 260 3.46 10.93 23.49
C VAL A 260 4.43 9.75 23.57
N GLY A 261 4.25 8.84 24.53
CA GLY A 261 5.04 7.59 24.59
C GLY A 261 4.89 6.73 23.33
N ARG A 262 3.73 6.81 22.65
CA ARG A 262 3.50 6.12 21.37
C ARG A 262 4.47 6.56 20.26
N ILE A 263 5.05 7.76 20.33
CA ILE A 263 6.05 8.24 19.35
C ILE A 263 7.27 7.33 19.38
N GLN A 264 7.78 7.00 20.57
CA GLN A 264 8.91 6.11 20.73
C GLN A 264 8.59 4.69 20.26
N ASN A 265 7.39 4.18 20.56
CA ASN A 265 6.93 2.87 20.07
C ASN A 265 6.88 2.79 18.54
N VAL A 266 6.46 3.88 17.87
CA VAL A 266 6.46 3.95 16.40
C VAL A 266 7.89 3.86 15.85
N ILE A 267 8.85 4.49 16.51
CA ILE A 267 10.26 4.46 16.10
C ILE A 267 10.83 3.05 16.26
N ILE A 268 10.69 2.47 17.47
CA ILE A 268 11.25 1.16 17.85
C ILE A 268 10.62 0.04 17.01
N HIS A 269 9.30 -0.05 16.97
CA HIS A 269 8.58 -1.15 16.32
C HIS A 269 8.22 -0.85 14.86
N ARG A 270 8.68 0.29 14.33
CA ARG A 270 8.41 0.76 12.97
C ARG A 270 6.93 0.75 12.60
N LEU A 271 6.06 1.06 13.55
CA LEU A 271 4.61 1.00 13.36
C LEU A 271 4.17 1.84 12.16
N ASP A 272 3.22 1.31 11.40
CA ASP A 272 2.59 2.06 10.33
C ASP A 272 1.64 3.11 10.89
N LEU A 273 1.68 4.30 10.27
CA LEU A 273 0.81 5.40 10.62
C LEU A 273 0.11 5.92 9.37
N ASN A 274 -1.21 6.10 9.48
CA ASN A 274 -1.94 6.93 8.54
C ASN A 274 -1.80 8.41 8.90
N PHE A 275 -2.23 9.28 8.00
CA PHE A 275 -2.08 10.71 8.16
C PHE A 275 -2.87 11.29 9.35
N LEU A 276 -4.04 10.74 9.64
CA LEU A 276 -4.83 11.14 10.81
C LEU A 276 -4.05 10.89 12.11
N GLN A 277 -3.44 9.71 12.23
CA GLN A 277 -2.63 9.34 13.38
C GLN A 277 -1.39 10.24 13.52
N VAL A 278 -0.74 10.60 12.41
CA VAL A 278 0.41 11.52 12.47
C VAL A 278 0.01 12.92 12.92
N ASN A 279 -1.09 13.46 12.40
CA ASN A 279 -1.57 14.76 12.84
C ASN A 279 -1.93 14.74 14.34
N GLN A 280 -2.56 13.67 14.82
CA GLN A 280 -2.86 13.53 16.24
C GLN A 280 -1.61 13.47 17.12
N LEU A 281 -0.56 12.76 16.68
CA LEU A 281 0.71 12.72 17.42
C LEU A 281 1.37 14.10 17.48
N LEU A 282 1.32 14.87 16.38
CA LEU A 282 1.86 16.23 16.35
C LEU A 282 1.07 17.18 17.26
N LEU A 283 -0.26 17.11 17.26
CA LEU A 283 -1.11 17.89 18.15
C LEU A 283 -0.85 17.56 19.62
N ASN A 284 -0.75 16.27 19.94
CA ASN A 284 -0.48 15.82 21.29
C ASN A 284 0.96 16.20 21.74
N ALA A 285 1.94 16.17 20.84
CA ALA A 285 3.29 16.67 21.14
C ALA A 285 3.29 18.17 21.43
N GLU A 286 2.57 18.98 20.64
CA GLU A 286 2.43 20.42 20.87
C GLU A 286 1.74 20.72 22.22
N GLU A 287 0.65 20.01 22.53
CA GLU A 287 -0.05 20.12 23.80
C GLU A 287 0.86 19.80 24.98
N PHE A 288 1.62 18.71 24.88
CA PHE A 288 2.53 18.29 25.93
C PHE A 288 3.66 19.30 26.16
N ILE A 289 4.25 19.87 25.10
CA ILE A 289 5.25 20.94 25.22
C ILE A 289 4.67 22.19 25.89
N ARG A 290 3.39 22.49 25.64
CA ARG A 290 2.68 23.58 26.31
C ARG A 290 2.54 23.34 27.81
N LEU A 291 2.27 22.10 28.23
CA LEU A 291 2.24 21.73 29.65
C LEU A 291 3.60 21.84 30.33
N LEU A 292 4.68 21.57 29.60
CA LEU A 292 6.05 21.74 30.08
C LEU A 292 6.48 23.22 30.20
N ASP A 293 5.67 24.15 29.71
CA ASP A 293 5.97 25.58 29.64
C ASP A 293 7.36 25.87 29.05
N THR A 294 7.63 25.29 27.89
CA THR A 294 8.91 25.44 27.18
C THR A 294 8.73 26.14 25.82
N PRO A 295 8.63 27.48 25.78
CA PRO A 295 8.23 28.21 24.58
C PRO A 295 9.18 28.01 23.39
N LEU A 296 10.47 27.82 23.63
CA LEU A 296 11.46 27.59 22.57
C LEU A 296 11.14 26.34 21.73
N TYR A 297 10.73 25.24 22.37
CA TYR A 297 10.38 24.00 21.66
C TYR A 297 8.98 24.07 21.04
N LEU A 298 8.08 24.87 21.63
CA LEU A 298 6.76 25.13 21.06
C LEU A 298 6.88 25.83 19.70
N GLU A 299 7.73 26.85 19.62
CA GLU A 299 8.04 27.57 18.37
C GLU A 299 8.73 26.69 17.32
N ALA A 300 9.33 25.56 17.72
CA ALA A 300 9.91 24.59 16.79
C ALA A 300 8.88 23.58 16.25
N VAL A 301 7.96 23.08 17.09
CA VAL A 301 6.98 22.06 16.70
C VAL A 301 5.79 22.66 15.96
N LYS A 302 5.35 23.86 16.34
CA LYS A 302 4.16 24.49 15.76
C LYS A 302 4.26 24.72 14.24
N PRO A 303 5.37 25.26 13.68
CA PRO A 303 5.52 25.41 12.24
C PRO A 303 5.62 24.06 11.51
N LEU A 304 6.27 23.07 12.14
CA LEU A 304 6.37 21.71 11.61
C LEU A 304 4.97 21.08 11.47
N ARG A 305 4.12 21.20 12.50
CA ARG A 305 2.74 20.73 12.47
C ARG A 305 1.94 21.43 11.37
N GLN A 306 1.96 22.77 11.33
CA GLN A 306 1.23 23.55 10.33
C GLN A 306 1.60 23.14 8.90
N ARG A 307 2.89 23.00 8.62
CA ARG A 307 3.35 22.60 7.30
C ARG A 307 2.93 21.18 6.92
N ILE A 308 2.94 20.26 7.89
CA ILE A 308 2.44 18.90 7.65
C ILE A 308 0.94 18.95 7.37
N GLU A 309 0.16 19.65 8.18
CA GLU A 309 -1.29 19.82 8.00
C GLU A 309 -1.64 20.39 6.61
N GLU A 310 -0.91 21.40 6.13
CA GLU A 310 -1.05 21.93 4.77
C GLU A 310 -0.80 20.88 3.69
N VAL A 311 0.28 20.12 3.81
CA VAL A 311 0.61 19.02 2.87
C VAL A 311 -0.48 17.96 2.86
N LEU A 312 -1.04 17.63 4.03
CA LEU A 312 -2.16 16.68 4.14
C LEU A 312 -3.42 17.21 3.48
N LEU A 313 -3.75 18.49 3.68
CA LEU A 313 -4.91 19.13 3.05
C LEU A 313 -4.79 19.16 1.52
N MET A 314 -3.60 19.44 0.98
CA MET A 314 -3.38 19.39 -0.47
C MET A 314 -3.54 17.97 -1.01
N ALA A 315 -2.87 16.99 -0.39
CA ALA A 315 -2.99 15.59 -0.80
C ALA A 315 -4.45 15.10 -0.77
N ASN A 316 -5.24 15.54 0.22
CA ASN A 316 -6.68 15.22 0.33
C ASN A 316 -7.48 15.71 -0.87
N ARG A 317 -7.20 16.93 -1.34
CA ARG A 317 -7.87 17.49 -2.51
C ARG A 317 -7.48 16.72 -3.78
N ASP A 318 -6.20 16.41 -3.93
CA ASP A 318 -5.69 15.70 -5.09
C ASP A 318 -6.29 14.28 -5.19
N ALA A 319 -6.31 13.55 -4.07
CA ALA A 319 -6.91 12.21 -4.05
C ALA A 319 -8.41 12.24 -4.36
N ALA A 320 -9.16 13.21 -3.82
CA ALA A 320 -10.58 13.37 -4.14
C ALA A 320 -10.80 13.67 -5.63
N SER A 321 -9.96 14.51 -6.23
CA SER A 321 -10.00 14.80 -7.66
C SER A 321 -9.74 13.55 -8.50
N ILE A 322 -8.73 12.75 -8.14
CA ILE A 322 -8.40 11.49 -8.83
C ILE A 322 -9.56 10.50 -8.74
N HIS A 323 -10.18 10.35 -7.56
CA HIS A 323 -11.33 9.48 -7.38
C HIS A 323 -12.52 9.90 -8.24
N ASN A 324 -12.87 11.19 -8.23
CA ASN A 324 -13.97 11.70 -9.04
C ASN A 324 -13.73 11.49 -10.56
N GLU A 325 -12.50 11.68 -11.03
CA GLU A 325 -12.15 11.42 -12.42
C GLU A 325 -12.26 9.93 -12.76
N ALA A 326 -11.78 9.05 -11.89
CA ALA A 326 -11.89 7.61 -12.06
C ALA A 326 -13.35 7.15 -12.08
N ASP A 327 -14.17 7.61 -11.14
CA ASP A 327 -15.59 7.28 -11.05
C ASP A 327 -16.34 7.74 -12.31
N GLY A 328 -16.02 8.94 -12.82
CA GLY A 328 -16.58 9.43 -14.09
C GLY A 328 -16.23 8.55 -15.29
N LYS A 329 -14.98 8.07 -15.38
CA LYS A 329 -14.55 7.14 -16.44
C LYS A 329 -15.23 5.79 -16.32
N ILE A 330 -15.36 5.26 -15.10
CA ILE A 330 -16.04 3.98 -14.84
C ILE A 330 -17.50 4.07 -15.26
N ALA A 331 -18.22 5.12 -14.85
CA ALA A 331 -19.61 5.33 -15.25
C ALA A 331 -19.76 5.45 -16.78
N GLY A 332 -18.78 6.06 -17.46
CA GLY A 332 -18.73 6.11 -18.92
C GLY A 332 -18.60 4.73 -19.58
N ILE A 333 -17.73 3.87 -19.03
CA ILE A 333 -17.56 2.48 -19.50
C ILE A 333 -18.84 1.67 -19.26
N GLU A 334 -19.45 1.79 -18.09
CA GLU A 334 -20.70 1.09 -17.76
C GLU A 334 -21.83 1.47 -18.75
N ALA A 335 -21.98 2.76 -19.06
CA ALA A 335 -22.95 3.23 -20.05
C ALA A 335 -22.67 2.69 -21.47
N GLN A 336 -21.39 2.50 -21.83
CA GLN A 336 -21.01 1.89 -23.11
C GLN A 336 -21.32 0.39 -23.14
N ILE A 337 -21.05 -0.33 -22.05
CA ILE A 337 -21.39 -1.76 -21.91
C ILE A 337 -22.90 -1.96 -22.08
N GLU A 338 -23.73 -1.14 -21.41
CA GLU A 338 -25.18 -1.23 -21.57
C GLU A 338 -25.65 -0.96 -23.00
N ARG A 339 -25.01 -0.01 -23.70
CA ARG A 339 -25.32 0.28 -25.10
C ARG A 339 -24.99 -0.91 -26.00
N LEU A 340 -23.79 -1.46 -25.87
CA LEU A 340 -23.35 -2.62 -26.65
C LEU A 340 -24.24 -3.83 -26.39
N LYS A 341 -24.68 -4.03 -25.14
CA LYS A 341 -25.63 -5.10 -24.80
C LYS A 341 -26.98 -4.93 -25.51
N ARG A 342 -27.51 -3.71 -25.55
CA ARG A 342 -28.75 -3.42 -26.31
C ARG A 342 -28.60 -3.67 -27.81
N GLU A 343 -27.44 -3.31 -28.38
CA GLU A 343 -27.13 -3.59 -29.79
C GLU A 343 -27.01 -5.11 -30.05
N GLU A 344 -26.33 -5.84 -29.17
CA GLU A 344 -26.19 -7.30 -29.25
C GLU A 344 -27.57 -7.99 -29.21
N ASP A 345 -28.43 -7.59 -28.28
CA ASP A 345 -29.78 -8.14 -28.14
C ASP A 345 -30.63 -7.86 -29.38
N GLY A 346 -30.51 -6.66 -29.97
CA GLY A 346 -31.17 -6.31 -31.23
C GLY A 346 -30.70 -7.17 -32.42
N ILE A 347 -29.39 -7.45 -32.51
CA ILE A 347 -28.83 -8.33 -33.56
C ILE A 347 -29.33 -9.77 -33.37
N LYS A 348 -29.36 -10.28 -32.14
CA LYS A 348 -29.89 -11.61 -31.82
C LYS A 348 -31.35 -11.72 -32.23
N GLN A 349 -32.17 -10.74 -31.85
CA GLN A 349 -33.58 -10.71 -32.22
C GLN A 349 -33.78 -10.72 -33.74
N HIS A 350 -33.08 -9.84 -34.47
CA HIS A 350 -33.20 -9.78 -35.92
C HIS A 350 -32.80 -11.10 -36.60
N ARG A 351 -31.74 -11.75 -36.10
CA ARG A 351 -31.33 -13.08 -36.59
C ARG A 351 -32.43 -14.11 -36.36
N ASP A 352 -33.00 -14.15 -35.16
CA ASP A 352 -34.00 -15.15 -34.79
C ASP A 352 -35.30 -14.94 -35.59
N GLU A 353 -35.72 -13.69 -35.81
CA GLU A 353 -36.84 -13.34 -36.72
C GLU A 353 -36.58 -13.81 -38.17
N ASN A 354 -35.37 -13.62 -38.69
CA ASN A 354 -35.02 -14.09 -40.02
C ASN A 354 -35.06 -15.62 -40.13
N LEU A 355 -34.61 -16.34 -39.10
CA LEU A 355 -34.68 -17.80 -39.06
C LEU A 355 -36.13 -18.29 -39.01
N ASP A 356 -37.00 -17.64 -38.25
CA ASP A 356 -38.43 -17.96 -38.18
C ASP A 356 -39.16 -17.68 -39.51
N ASN A 357 -38.81 -16.58 -40.18
CA ASN A 357 -39.32 -16.27 -41.52
C ASN A 357 -38.92 -17.34 -42.55
N VAL A 358 -37.66 -17.80 -42.52
CA VAL A 358 -37.17 -18.88 -43.38
C VAL A 358 -37.92 -20.19 -43.09
N ARG A 359 -38.08 -20.56 -41.81
CA ARG A 359 -38.85 -21.75 -41.41
C ARG A 359 -40.28 -21.68 -41.94
N THR A 360 -40.96 -20.56 -41.73
CA THR A 360 -42.35 -20.38 -42.17
C THR A 360 -42.49 -20.45 -43.69
N SER A 361 -41.52 -19.94 -44.44
CA SER A 361 -41.49 -20.07 -45.91
C SER A 361 -41.33 -21.51 -46.34
N ILE A 362 -40.38 -22.24 -45.74
CA ILE A 362 -40.16 -23.66 -46.03
C ILE A 362 -41.42 -24.49 -45.74
N GLU A 363 -42.07 -24.26 -44.60
CA GLU A 363 -43.33 -24.95 -44.26
C GLU A 363 -44.40 -24.69 -45.31
N ARG A 364 -44.60 -23.42 -45.71
CA ARG A 364 -45.57 -23.05 -46.74
C ARG A 364 -45.29 -23.74 -48.08
N ASP A 365 -44.03 -23.77 -48.50
CA ASP A 365 -43.62 -24.36 -49.78
C ASP A 365 -43.80 -25.89 -49.76
N ILE A 366 -43.52 -26.56 -48.63
CA ILE A 366 -43.80 -27.99 -48.44
C ILE A 366 -45.31 -28.25 -48.56
N PHE A 367 -46.16 -27.47 -47.89
CA PHE A 367 -47.61 -27.65 -47.97
C PHE A 367 -48.16 -27.41 -49.39
N ALA A 368 -47.62 -26.42 -50.11
CA ALA A 368 -47.98 -26.19 -51.52
C ALA A 368 -47.61 -27.39 -52.39
N ALA A 369 -46.37 -27.89 -52.28
CA ALA A 369 -45.91 -29.06 -53.02
C ALA A 369 -46.72 -30.34 -52.70
N MET A 370 -47.14 -30.52 -51.43
CA MET A 370 -48.04 -31.60 -51.04
C MET A 370 -49.42 -31.48 -51.71
N GLY A 371 -49.95 -30.27 -51.85
CA GLY A 371 -51.19 -30.00 -52.58
C GLY A 371 -51.07 -30.33 -54.06
N GLU A 372 -50.01 -29.86 -54.73
CA GLU A 372 -49.74 -30.17 -56.14
C GLU A 372 -49.59 -31.68 -56.39
N ALA A 373 -48.92 -32.40 -55.49
CA ALA A 373 -48.76 -33.85 -55.58
C ALA A 373 -50.10 -34.59 -55.45
N LYS A 374 -51.01 -34.09 -54.61
CA LYS A 374 -52.38 -34.63 -54.47
C LYS A 374 -53.18 -34.44 -55.77
N ASP A 375 -53.10 -33.25 -56.38
CA ASP A 375 -53.81 -32.94 -57.62
C ASP A 375 -53.30 -33.76 -58.82
N ALA A 376 -52.01 -34.11 -58.82
CA ALA A 376 -51.39 -34.96 -59.85
C ALA A 376 -51.74 -36.47 -59.73
N LEU A 377 -52.23 -36.92 -58.57
CA LEU A 377 -52.58 -38.33 -58.28
C LEU A 377 -53.99 -38.44 -57.66
N PRO A 378 -55.06 -38.13 -58.42
CA PRO A 378 -56.43 -38.01 -57.89
C PRO A 378 -57.03 -39.32 -57.33
N ASP A 379 -56.41 -40.48 -57.60
CA ASP A 379 -56.96 -41.81 -57.30
C ASP A 379 -56.33 -42.48 -56.05
N ILE A 380 -55.39 -41.82 -55.38
CA ILE A 380 -54.85 -42.30 -54.10
C ILE A 380 -55.48 -41.46 -53.01
N GLY A 381 -56.49 -42.03 -52.33
CA GLY A 381 -57.26 -41.38 -51.26
C GLY A 381 -56.40 -40.93 -50.07
N LEU A 382 -55.73 -39.79 -50.20
CA LEU A 382 -55.11 -39.07 -49.11
C LEU A 382 -56.20 -38.27 -48.40
N ALA A 383 -56.65 -38.84 -47.28
CA ALA A 383 -57.77 -38.36 -46.48
C ALA A 383 -57.64 -36.88 -46.08
N GLU A 384 -58.76 -36.17 -46.11
CA GLU A 384 -58.91 -34.83 -45.54
C GLU A 384 -58.77 -34.91 -44.01
N ASN A 385 -57.63 -34.49 -43.47
CA ASN A 385 -57.55 -34.18 -42.05
C ASN A 385 -58.05 -32.75 -41.83
N ARG A 386 -59.24 -32.66 -41.25
CA ARG A 386 -59.86 -31.44 -40.69
C ARG A 386 -59.11 -30.93 -39.47
#